data_AF-E1RJQ6-F1
#
_entry.id   AF-E1RJQ6-F1
#
_cell.length_a   1.000
_cell.length_b   1.000
_cell.length_c   1.000
_cell.angle_alpha   90.00
_cell.angle_beta   90.00
_cell.angle_gamma   90.00
#
_symmetry.space_group_name_H-M   'P 1'
#
loop_
_entity.id
_entity.type
_entity.pdbx_description
1 polymer ?
#
loop_
_entity_poly.entity_id
_entity_poly.type
_entity_poly.pdbx_seq_one_letter_code
_entity_poly.pdbx_strand_id
1 'polypeptide(L)'
;MVTSELIIGLAILIFVFVIAVAVLEWITESEGISFAGGIVVVFLVIYLAGGHGGGGVIDPVTTPMSSVQSAVTEIIKGSPTTTPAKALPGSLSPDAKKSKSISKAIDGSNSVVRSFSLNAISSKHGGKYNVQQVCDIYDKLYKSWTYVNDPAVSSDYYADAGESVRLLKGDCDDYAILMASCIQAIGGSPRIVSAHNGNSGHAYAELYLGDKKSEVDNLRKTISRRYGVKSVHCHTSSANGKKQYWLNLDWSANHPGGSFYKNSGEILIIYPNGKYYRENFNSN
;
A
#
# COMPACT_ATOMS: atom_id res chain seq x y z
N MET A 1 -31.09 -8.02 -39.79
CA MET A 1 -31.25 -6.73 -40.50
C MET A 1 -30.73 -5.65 -39.57
N VAL A 2 -29.60 -5.02 -39.89
CA VAL A 2 -29.14 -3.83 -39.17
C VAL A 2 -30.11 -2.71 -39.54
N THR A 3 -30.73 -2.06 -38.56
CA THR A 3 -31.73 -1.02 -38.80
C THR A 3 -31.06 0.20 -39.43
N SER A 4 -31.76 0.86 -40.36
CA SER A 4 -31.27 2.08 -41.03
C SER A 4 -30.84 3.16 -40.04
N GLU A 5 -31.48 3.24 -38.87
CA GLU A 5 -31.13 4.17 -37.80
C GLU A 5 -29.75 3.92 -37.19
N LEU A 6 -29.30 2.66 -37.08
CA LEU A 6 -27.98 2.34 -36.55
C LEU A 6 -26.87 2.74 -37.54
N ILE A 7 -27.14 2.59 -38.85
CA ILE A 7 -26.22 2.98 -39.92
C ILE A 7 -26.10 4.51 -39.99
N ILE A 8 -27.22 5.22 -39.86
CA ILE A 8 -27.24 6.69 -39.84
C ILE A 8 -26.52 7.21 -38.58
N GLY A 9 -26.76 6.63 -37.41
CA GLY A 9 -26.08 7.01 -36.17
C GLY A 9 -24.56 6.81 -36.25
N LEU A 10 -24.11 5.69 -36.83
CA LEU A 10 -22.68 5.43 -37.02
C LEU A 10 -22.06 6.38 -38.05
N ALA A 11 -22.76 6.70 -39.13
CA ALA A 11 -22.30 7.65 -40.15
C ALA A 11 -22.13 9.06 -39.58
N ILE A 12 -23.07 9.52 -38.74
CA ILE A 12 -22.98 10.82 -38.06
C ILE A 12 -21.80 10.84 -37.09
N LEU A 13 -21.60 9.78 -36.32
CA LEU A 13 -20.48 9.69 -35.37
C LEU A 13 -19.12 9.74 -36.09
N ILE A 14 -18.98 9.00 -37.21
CA ILE A 14 -17.77 9.02 -38.04
C ILE A 14 -17.54 10.42 -38.63
N PHE A 15 -18.59 11.07 -39.13
CA PHE A 15 -18.49 12.41 -39.70
C PHE A 15 -18.05 13.46 -38.67
N VAL A 16 -18.63 13.43 -37.47
CA VAL A 16 -18.22 14.31 -36.35
C VAL A 16 -16.77 14.05 -35.94
N PHE A 17 -16.35 12.78 -35.90
CA PHE A 17 -14.98 12.41 -35.57
C PHE A 17 -13.97 12.93 -36.61
N VAL A 18 -14.28 12.81 -37.91
CA VAL A 18 -13.41 13.32 -38.99
C VAL A 18 -13.26 14.84 -38.91
N ILE A 19 -14.35 15.57 -38.64
CA ILE A 19 -14.27 17.03 -38.46
C ILE A 19 -13.43 17.39 -37.24
N ALA A 20 -13.60 16.68 -36.11
CA ALA A 20 -12.83 16.94 -34.90
C ALA A 20 -11.32 16.72 -35.11
N VAL A 21 -10.93 15.67 -35.85
CA VAL A 21 -9.52 15.41 -36.20
C VAL A 21 -8.98 16.51 -37.12
N ALA A 22 -9.73 16.91 -38.16
CA ALA A 22 -9.31 17.97 -39.07
C ALA A 22 -9.15 19.33 -38.36
N VAL A 23 -10.03 19.65 -37.41
CA VAL A 23 -9.92 20.87 -36.59
C VAL A 23 -8.70 20.80 -35.67
N LEU A 24 -8.42 19.64 -35.09
CA LEU A 24 -7.25 19.45 -34.23
C LEU A 24 -5.94 19.59 -35.01
N GLU A 25 -5.85 18.99 -36.20
CA GLU A 25 -4.70 19.12 -37.11
C GLU A 25 -4.49 20.58 -37.50
N TRP A 26 -5.56 21.29 -37.90
CA TRP A 26 -5.49 22.71 -38.25
C TRP A 26 -5.00 23.59 -37.09
N ILE A 27 -5.47 23.36 -35.86
CA ILE A 27 -5.02 24.10 -34.67
C ILE A 27 -3.53 23.83 -34.39
N THR A 28 -3.07 22.58 -34.56
CA THR A 28 -1.66 22.25 -34.35
C THR A 28 -0.75 22.88 -35.40
N GLU A 29 -1.23 23.03 -36.64
CA GLU A 29 -0.49 23.68 -37.73
C GLU A 29 -0.48 25.21 -37.60
N SER A 30 -1.57 25.84 -37.14
CA SER A 30 -1.68 27.31 -37.11
C SER A 30 -0.89 27.98 -35.97
N GLU A 31 -0.65 27.27 -34.86
CA GLU A 31 -0.11 27.87 -33.63
C GLU A 31 1.27 27.31 -33.22
N GLY A 32 1.83 26.32 -33.93
CA GLY A 32 3.14 25.74 -33.58
C GLY A 32 3.17 25.05 -32.20
N ILE A 33 2.01 24.62 -31.69
CA ILE A 33 1.85 23.99 -30.38
C ILE A 33 2.19 22.50 -30.49
N SER A 34 3.08 22.00 -29.63
CA SER A 34 3.45 20.58 -29.60
C SER A 34 2.24 19.70 -29.22
N PHE A 35 2.20 18.49 -29.78
CA PHE A 35 1.08 17.51 -29.73
C PHE A 35 0.46 17.27 -28.33
N ALA A 36 1.21 17.52 -27.25
CA ALA A 36 0.73 17.41 -25.87
C ALA A 36 -0.28 18.50 -25.47
N GLY A 37 -0.25 19.68 -26.09
CA GLY A 37 -1.16 20.79 -25.80
C GLY A 37 -2.59 20.59 -26.32
N GLY A 38 -2.74 19.91 -27.47
CA GLY A 38 -4.05 19.68 -28.11
C GLY A 38 -4.97 18.76 -27.32
N ILE A 39 -4.41 17.78 -26.60
CA ILE A 39 -5.19 16.79 -25.83
C ILE A 39 -5.92 17.46 -24.65
N VAL A 40 -5.32 18.47 -24.01
CA VAL A 40 -5.92 19.16 -22.84
C VAL A 40 -7.17 19.95 -23.24
N VAL A 41 -7.18 20.56 -24.42
CA VAL A 41 -8.31 21.34 -24.92
C VAL A 41 -9.52 20.44 -25.20
N VAL A 42 -9.30 19.23 -25.73
CA VAL A 42 -10.37 18.26 -26.03
C VAL A 42 -11.09 17.81 -24.75
N PHE A 43 -10.35 17.53 -23.67
CA PHE A 43 -10.97 17.16 -22.39
C PHE A 43 -11.74 18.32 -21.74
N LEU A 44 -11.30 19.57 -21.94
CA LEU A 44 -12.00 20.75 -21.43
C LEU A 44 -13.33 20.98 -22.16
N VAL A 45 -13.37 20.79 -23.48
CA VAL A 45 -14.60 20.94 -24.28
C VAL A 45 -15.61 19.84 -23.97
N ILE A 46 -15.17 18.59 -23.75
CA ILE A 46 -16.06 17.49 -23.33
C ILE A 46 -16.62 17.73 -21.93
N TYR A 47 -15.81 18.27 -21.00
CA TYR A 47 -16.26 18.61 -19.66
C TYR A 47 -17.31 19.73 -19.66
N LEU A 48 -17.14 20.74 -20.52
CA LEU A 48 -18.09 21.84 -20.65
C LEU A 48 -19.37 21.43 -21.41
N ALA A 49 -19.29 20.51 -22.37
CA ALA A 49 -20.44 20.00 -23.10
C ALA A 49 -21.27 18.97 -22.31
N GLY A 50 -20.68 18.30 -21.31
CA GLY A 50 -21.35 17.27 -20.49
C GLY A 50 -22.17 17.80 -19.30
N GLY A 51 -22.20 19.12 -19.07
CA GLY A 51 -22.75 19.71 -17.85
C GLY A 51 -24.14 20.32 -18.00
N HIS A 52 -25.16 19.63 -18.54
CA HIS A 52 -26.56 20.05 -18.37
C HIS A 52 -27.52 18.83 -18.36
N GLY A 53 -28.00 18.48 -17.16
CA GLY A 53 -29.09 17.53 -16.94
C GLY A 53 -29.41 17.41 -15.44
N GLY A 54 -30.38 18.20 -14.96
CA GLY A 54 -30.90 18.17 -13.58
C GLY A 54 -31.55 16.83 -13.22
N GLY A 55 -31.98 16.53 -11.99
CA GLY A 55 -32.19 17.28 -10.75
C GLY A 55 -32.94 16.31 -9.81
N GLY A 56 -32.81 16.46 -8.50
CA GLY A 56 -33.52 15.61 -7.53
C GLY A 56 -33.02 15.78 -6.11
N VAL A 57 -33.64 16.72 -5.39
CA VAL A 57 -33.44 17.01 -3.97
C VAL A 57 -34.18 15.97 -3.12
N ILE A 58 -33.52 15.38 -2.13
CA ILE A 58 -34.17 14.76 -0.96
C ILE A 58 -33.40 15.15 0.31
N ASP A 59 -34.14 15.66 1.30
CA ASP A 59 -33.67 16.28 2.53
C ASP A 59 -32.99 15.29 3.50
N PRO A 60 -31.98 15.72 4.30
CA PRO A 60 -31.43 14.90 5.37
C PRO A 60 -32.26 15.06 6.67
N VAL A 61 -32.91 13.97 7.08
CA VAL A 61 -33.42 13.80 8.44
C VAL A 61 -32.27 13.81 9.43
N THR A 62 -32.30 14.80 10.33
CA THR A 62 -31.41 14.94 11.49
C THR A 62 -31.93 14.12 12.67
N THR A 63 -31.13 13.19 13.20
CA THR A 63 -31.21 12.76 14.60
C THR A 63 -29.81 12.76 15.24
N PRO A 64 -29.70 13.03 16.56
CA PRO A 64 -28.50 13.62 17.13
C PRO A 64 -27.46 12.57 17.53
N MET A 65 -26.24 12.76 17.01
CA MET A 65 -25.05 11.97 17.25
C MET A 65 -24.31 12.45 18.51
N SER A 66 -24.99 12.50 19.67
CA SER A 66 -24.37 12.95 20.93
C SER A 66 -24.10 11.83 21.94
N SER A 67 -24.68 10.63 21.77
CA SER A 67 -24.51 9.52 22.72
C SER A 67 -23.46 8.48 22.32
N VAL A 68 -22.93 8.52 21.10
CA VAL A 68 -21.91 7.57 20.62
C VAL A 68 -20.48 8.11 20.80
N GLN A 69 -20.33 9.42 21.06
CA GLN A 69 -19.03 10.07 21.20
C GLN A 69 -18.24 9.56 22.42
N SER A 70 -18.92 9.17 23.50
CA SER A 70 -18.25 8.72 24.73
C SER A 70 -17.78 7.26 24.70
N ALA A 71 -18.36 6.40 23.86
CA ALA A 71 -18.02 4.97 23.82
C ALA A 71 -16.90 4.62 22.82
N VAL A 72 -16.57 5.52 21.88
CA VAL A 72 -15.58 5.26 20.82
C VAL A 72 -14.18 5.80 21.17
N THR A 73 -14.06 6.70 22.15
CA THR A 73 -12.75 7.21 22.59
C THR A 73 -11.89 6.16 23.31
N GLU A 74 -12.47 5.05 23.81
CA GLU A 74 -11.71 4.00 24.50
C GLU A 74 -11.04 2.96 23.58
N ILE A 75 -11.40 2.85 22.28
CA ILE A 75 -10.92 1.74 21.43
C ILE A 75 -9.63 2.10 20.64
N ILE A 76 -9.20 3.37 20.62
CA ILE A 76 -8.03 3.82 19.82
C ILE A 76 -6.69 3.82 20.59
N LYS A 77 -6.68 3.48 21.88
CA LYS A 77 -5.42 3.41 22.66
C LYS A 77 -4.90 1.98 22.78
N GLY A 78 -3.96 1.60 21.92
CA GLY A 78 -3.19 0.37 22.15
C GLY A 78 -2.28 -0.10 21.04
N SER A 79 -1.31 0.71 20.61
CA SER A 79 -0.05 0.10 20.14
C SER A 79 0.51 -0.72 21.32
N PRO A 80 0.92 -1.99 21.16
CA PRO A 80 1.42 -2.80 22.26
C PRO A 80 2.60 -2.09 22.91
N THR A 81 2.43 -1.70 24.16
CA THR A 81 3.47 -1.04 24.96
C THR A 81 4.14 -2.11 25.83
N THR A 82 5.38 -2.48 25.47
CA THR A 82 6.46 -3.16 26.28
C THR A 82 6.19 -4.61 26.71
N THR A 83 7.11 -5.57 26.92
CA THR A 83 8.57 -5.85 26.69
C THR A 83 8.76 -7.37 26.98
N PRO A 84 9.69 -8.09 26.31
CA PRO A 84 10.69 -8.83 27.10
C PRO A 84 12.14 -8.72 26.58
N ALA A 85 13.07 -8.70 27.55
CA ALA A 85 14.51 -9.02 27.52
C ALA A 85 15.55 -8.02 26.93
N LYS A 86 16.24 -7.35 27.88
CA LYS A 86 17.65 -6.92 27.93
C LYS A 86 18.21 -6.04 26.80
N ALA A 87 18.05 -4.72 26.95
CA ALA A 87 18.91 -3.75 26.29
C ALA A 87 20.35 -3.86 26.83
N LEU A 88 21.33 -4.05 25.93
CA LEU A 88 22.76 -4.05 26.25
C LEU A 88 23.30 -2.59 26.12
N PRO A 89 24.00 -2.02 27.14
CA PRO A 89 24.53 -0.66 27.04
C PRO A 89 25.97 -0.63 26.51
N GLY A 90 26.25 0.30 25.59
CA GLY A 90 27.60 0.68 25.13
C GLY A 90 27.94 0.22 23.70
N SER A 91 27.99 1.17 22.76
CA SER A 91 27.95 0.95 21.28
C SER A 91 26.65 0.26 20.83
N LEU A 92 25.87 0.92 19.97
CA LEU A 92 24.68 0.29 19.38
C LEU A 92 25.13 -1.03 18.70
N SER A 93 24.60 -2.17 19.15
CA SER A 93 24.82 -3.46 18.49
C SER A 93 24.46 -3.36 16.99
N PRO A 94 24.96 -4.24 16.12
CA PRO A 94 24.55 -4.26 14.71
C PRO A 94 23.03 -4.22 14.55
N ASP A 95 22.30 -5.01 15.35
CA ASP A 95 20.83 -4.99 15.40
C ASP A 95 20.27 -3.63 15.79
N ALA A 96 20.84 -2.97 16.80
CA ALA A 96 20.40 -1.64 17.23
C ALA A 96 20.65 -0.58 16.16
N LYS A 97 21.78 -0.64 15.44
CA LYS A 97 22.11 0.26 14.33
C LYS A 97 21.17 0.05 13.14
N LYS A 98 20.96 -1.20 12.73
CA LYS A 98 20.02 -1.57 11.66
C LYS A 98 18.59 -1.14 12.01
N SER A 99 18.12 -1.52 13.19
CA SER A 99 16.78 -1.18 13.67
C SER A 99 16.54 0.32 13.75
N LYS A 100 17.53 1.10 14.22
CA LYS A 100 17.44 2.56 14.27
C LYS A 100 17.36 3.17 12.86
N SER A 101 18.14 2.65 11.92
CA SER A 101 18.18 3.16 10.54
C SER A 101 16.87 2.87 9.82
N ILE A 102 16.42 1.61 9.87
CA ILE A 102 15.16 1.16 9.28
C ILE A 102 13.95 1.90 9.90
N SER A 103 13.87 1.96 11.24
CA SER A 103 12.72 2.64 11.89
C SER A 103 12.65 4.14 11.57
N LYS A 104 13.79 4.80 11.36
CA LYS A 104 13.84 6.20 10.91
C LYS A 104 13.40 6.37 9.46
N ALA A 105 13.68 5.38 8.61
CA ALA A 105 13.32 5.39 7.19
C ALA A 105 11.81 5.13 6.95
N ILE A 106 11.13 4.47 7.90
CA ILE A 106 9.68 4.30 7.88
C ILE A 106 8.99 5.62 8.24
N ASP A 107 8.22 6.18 7.30
CA ASP A 107 7.47 7.43 7.51
C ASP A 107 6.14 7.44 6.75
N GLY A 108 5.07 7.00 7.41
CA GLY A 108 3.71 7.11 6.89
C GLY A 108 3.10 8.51 6.98
N SER A 109 3.77 9.47 7.62
CA SER A 109 3.35 10.87 7.69
C SER A 109 3.90 11.72 6.54
N ASN A 110 4.91 11.22 5.82
CA ASN A 110 5.43 11.81 4.60
C ASN A 110 4.29 12.02 3.58
N SER A 111 4.12 13.25 3.12
CA SER A 111 3.00 13.62 2.23
C SER A 111 3.02 12.89 0.89
N VAL A 112 4.20 12.57 0.35
CA VAL A 112 4.35 11.84 -0.92
C VAL A 112 3.94 10.39 -0.73
N VAL A 113 4.41 9.75 0.34
CA VAL A 113 4.03 8.36 0.71
C VAL A 113 2.53 8.27 0.95
N ARG A 114 1.96 9.21 1.71
CA ARG A 114 0.52 9.27 1.96
C ARG A 114 -0.28 9.41 0.68
N SER A 115 0.11 10.34 -0.20
CA SER A 115 -0.59 10.58 -1.47
C SER A 115 -0.54 9.34 -2.37
N PHE A 116 0.62 8.69 -2.48
CA PHE A 116 0.76 7.43 -3.21
C PHE A 116 -0.15 6.34 -2.64
N SER A 117 -0.17 6.17 -1.32
CA SER A 117 -0.97 5.15 -0.63
C SER A 117 -2.47 5.34 -0.88
N LEU A 118 -2.95 6.58 -0.80
CA LEU A 118 -4.35 6.91 -1.05
C LEU A 118 -4.72 6.72 -2.53
N ASN A 119 -3.82 7.10 -3.44
CA ASN A 119 -4.03 6.94 -4.88
C ASN A 119 -4.05 5.46 -5.33
N ALA A 120 -3.37 4.57 -4.59
CA ALA A 120 -3.41 3.13 -4.87
C ALA A 120 -4.78 2.51 -4.53
N ILE A 121 -5.51 3.06 -3.57
CA ILE A 121 -6.76 2.48 -3.05
C ILE A 121 -7.91 2.66 -4.05
N SER A 122 -8.55 1.54 -4.39
CA SER A 122 -9.77 1.55 -5.19
C SER A 122 -10.91 2.22 -4.42
N SER A 123 -11.71 3.03 -5.10
CA SER A 123 -12.91 3.64 -4.51
C SER A 123 -13.89 2.60 -3.92
N LYS A 124 -13.89 1.37 -4.45
CA LYS A 124 -14.68 0.23 -3.93
C LYS A 124 -14.25 -0.22 -2.52
N HIS A 125 -13.02 0.07 -2.12
CA HIS A 125 -12.44 -0.28 -0.82
C HIS A 125 -12.25 0.94 0.10
N GLY A 126 -12.79 2.09 -0.32
CA GLY A 126 -12.74 3.34 0.45
C GLY A 126 -13.45 3.25 1.81
N GLY A 127 -13.23 4.27 2.64
CA GLY A 127 -13.76 4.33 4.01
C GLY A 127 -12.71 3.97 5.06
N LYS A 128 -13.16 3.41 6.19
CA LYS A 128 -12.28 3.02 7.31
C LYS A 128 -11.24 2.00 6.86
N TYR A 129 -10.09 2.01 7.54
CA TYR A 129 -9.00 1.04 7.35
C TYR A 129 -9.54 -0.39 7.23
N ASN A 130 -9.14 -1.09 6.18
CA ASN A 130 -9.50 -2.48 5.94
C ASN A 130 -8.46 -3.22 5.09
N VAL A 131 -8.48 -4.55 5.14
CA VAL A 131 -7.47 -5.38 4.46
C VAL A 131 -7.50 -5.28 2.93
N GLN A 132 -8.60 -4.82 2.33
CA GLN A 132 -8.64 -4.63 0.87
C GLN A 132 -7.82 -3.41 0.44
N GLN A 133 -7.75 -2.37 1.27
CA GLN A 133 -6.86 -1.22 1.03
C GLN A 133 -5.39 -1.64 1.06
N VAL A 134 -5.03 -2.52 2.00
CA VAL A 134 -3.70 -3.14 2.07
C VAL A 134 -3.38 -3.91 0.78
N CYS A 135 -4.34 -4.69 0.30
CA CYS A 135 -4.20 -5.44 -0.96
C CYS A 135 -4.04 -4.50 -2.17
N ASP A 136 -4.77 -3.38 -2.22
CA ASP A 136 -4.64 -2.37 -3.29
C ASP A 136 -3.23 -1.76 -3.33
N ILE A 137 -2.70 -1.37 -2.16
CA ILE A 137 -1.33 -0.85 -2.02
C ILE A 137 -0.31 -1.91 -2.43
N TYR A 138 -0.50 -3.15 -1.97
CA TYR A 138 0.36 -4.27 -2.33
C TYR A 138 0.40 -4.47 -3.84
N ASP A 139 -0.76 -4.53 -4.51
CA ASP A 139 -0.85 -4.69 -5.96
C ASP A 139 -0.16 -3.55 -6.70
N LYS A 140 -0.29 -2.31 -6.20
CA LYS A 140 0.35 -1.14 -6.82
C LYS A 140 1.86 -1.20 -6.71
N LEU A 141 2.40 -1.53 -5.54
CA LEU A 141 3.83 -1.65 -5.31
C LEU A 141 4.41 -2.84 -6.07
N TYR A 142 3.83 -4.04 -5.92
CA TYR A 142 4.28 -5.25 -6.59
C TYR A 142 4.39 -5.09 -8.11
N LYS A 143 3.42 -4.43 -8.75
CA LYS A 143 3.42 -4.22 -10.21
C LYS A 143 4.41 -3.17 -10.70
N SER A 144 4.80 -2.23 -9.84
CA SER A 144 5.59 -1.07 -10.24
C SER A 144 7.04 -1.14 -9.76
N TRP A 145 7.33 -1.97 -8.75
CA TRP A 145 8.64 -2.07 -8.14
C TRP A 145 9.66 -2.71 -9.07
N THR A 146 10.85 -2.12 -9.14
CA THR A 146 11.99 -2.69 -9.86
C THR A 146 13.14 -2.89 -8.89
N TYR A 147 13.56 -4.14 -8.71
CA TYR A 147 14.65 -4.47 -7.80
C TYR A 147 15.99 -3.92 -8.29
N VAL A 148 16.71 -3.22 -7.42
CA VAL A 148 18.07 -2.70 -7.67
C VAL A 148 18.88 -2.89 -6.39
N ASN A 149 20.06 -3.50 -6.49
CA ASN A 149 20.93 -3.67 -5.32
C ASN A 149 21.45 -2.32 -4.82
N ASP A 150 21.77 -2.31 -3.53
CA ASP A 150 22.49 -1.20 -2.90
C ASP A 150 23.84 -0.89 -3.55
N PRO A 151 24.35 0.35 -3.35
CA PRO A 151 25.70 0.71 -3.72
C PRO A 151 26.73 -0.25 -3.09
N ALA A 152 27.61 -0.82 -3.91
CA ALA A 152 28.62 -1.80 -3.46
C ALA A 152 29.60 -1.28 -2.39
N VAL A 153 29.63 0.03 -2.15
CA VAL A 153 30.50 0.69 -1.15
C VAL A 153 29.89 0.70 0.26
N SER A 154 28.60 0.39 0.41
CA SER A 154 27.90 0.28 1.70
C SER A 154 27.47 -1.15 1.97
N SER A 155 27.42 -1.54 3.24
CA SER A 155 26.95 -2.87 3.62
C SER A 155 25.45 -3.06 3.48
N ASP A 156 24.67 -1.99 3.68
CA ASP A 156 23.22 -1.83 3.41
C ASP A 156 22.97 -0.30 3.30
N TYR A 157 22.10 0.15 2.40
CA TYR A 157 21.59 1.51 2.27
C TYR A 157 20.06 1.51 2.42
N TYR A 158 19.58 1.85 3.62
CA TYR A 158 18.14 1.92 3.89
C TYR A 158 17.56 3.23 3.35
N ALA A 159 16.99 3.23 2.15
CA ALA A 159 16.37 4.43 1.58
C ALA A 159 15.15 4.87 2.39
N ASP A 160 14.97 6.18 2.57
CA ASP A 160 13.76 6.68 3.22
C ASP A 160 12.53 6.42 2.33
N ALA A 161 11.37 6.20 2.96
CA ALA A 161 10.16 5.88 2.20
C ALA A 161 9.76 6.97 1.19
N GLY A 162 10.12 8.22 1.44
CA GLY A 162 9.91 9.34 0.53
C GLY A 162 10.76 9.22 -0.73
N GLU A 163 12.00 8.75 -0.63
CA GLU A 163 12.85 8.41 -1.76
C GLU A 163 12.27 7.23 -2.55
N SER A 164 12.04 6.10 -1.89
CA SER A 164 11.57 4.87 -2.52
C SER A 164 10.23 5.05 -3.24
N VAL A 165 9.30 5.87 -2.71
CA VAL A 165 8.01 6.11 -3.37
C VAL A 165 8.13 6.89 -4.68
N ARG A 166 9.16 7.74 -4.83
CA ARG A 166 9.40 8.51 -6.06
C ARG A 166 10.03 7.66 -7.16
N LEU A 167 10.90 6.73 -6.77
CA LEU A 167 11.69 5.93 -7.70
C LEU A 167 11.02 4.59 -8.03
N LEU A 168 10.30 4.00 -7.06
CA LEU A 168 9.77 2.64 -7.09
C LEU A 168 10.86 1.61 -7.47
N LYS A 169 12.06 1.86 -6.95
CA LYS A 169 13.29 1.11 -7.20
C LYS A 169 14.08 1.02 -5.91
N GLY A 170 14.72 -0.12 -5.70
CA GLY A 170 15.49 -0.39 -4.51
C GLY A 170 15.56 -1.89 -4.24
N ASP A 171 16.15 -2.25 -3.12
CA ASP A 171 16.40 -3.63 -2.76
C ASP A 171 15.24 -4.23 -1.91
N CYS A 172 15.50 -5.29 -1.13
CA CYS A 172 14.51 -5.91 -0.27
C CYS A 172 14.07 -5.03 0.91
N ASP A 173 14.98 -4.27 1.53
CA ASP A 173 14.65 -3.46 2.69
C ASP A 173 14.02 -2.12 2.30
N ASP A 174 14.42 -1.53 1.18
CA ASP A 174 13.76 -0.37 0.59
C ASP A 174 12.28 -0.64 0.30
N TYR A 175 11.98 -1.81 -0.28
CA TYR A 175 10.61 -2.24 -0.51
C TYR A 175 9.85 -2.40 0.81
N ALA A 176 10.47 -3.07 1.80
CA ALA A 176 9.86 -3.31 3.10
C ALA A 176 9.55 -1.99 3.84
N ILE A 177 10.48 -1.02 3.77
CA ILE A 177 10.34 0.33 4.34
C ILE A 177 9.20 1.08 3.68
N LEU A 178 9.14 1.09 2.34
CA LEU A 178 8.07 1.75 1.62
C LEU A 178 6.71 1.10 1.89
N MET A 179 6.63 -0.24 1.85
CA MET A 179 5.43 -0.99 2.17
C MET A 179 4.94 -0.67 3.58
N ALA A 180 5.80 -0.77 4.60
CA ALA A 180 5.45 -0.43 5.97
C ALA A 180 4.95 1.02 6.08
N SER A 181 5.61 1.97 5.44
CA SER A 181 5.20 3.39 5.48
C SER A 181 3.83 3.61 4.85
N CYS A 182 3.53 2.95 3.73
CA CYS A 182 2.23 3.04 3.08
C CYS A 182 1.11 2.46 3.97
N ILE A 183 1.38 1.33 4.63
CA ILE A 183 0.45 0.72 5.59
C ILE A 183 0.20 1.63 6.79
N GLN A 184 1.25 2.26 7.32
CA GLN A 184 1.12 3.24 8.41
C GLN A 184 0.29 4.46 7.97
N ALA A 185 0.47 4.93 6.73
CA ALA A 185 -0.26 6.08 6.19
C ALA A 185 -1.78 5.87 6.13
N ILE A 186 -2.24 4.62 6.04
CA ILE A 186 -3.67 4.26 6.01
C ILE A 186 -4.19 3.77 7.37
N GLY A 187 -3.37 3.85 8.43
CA GLY A 187 -3.75 3.49 9.80
C GLY A 187 -3.53 2.02 10.16
N GLY A 188 -2.80 1.26 9.34
CA GLY A 188 -2.36 -0.08 9.68
C GLY A 188 -1.16 -0.09 10.62
N SER A 189 -0.88 -1.24 11.22
CA SER A 189 0.25 -1.45 12.15
C SER A 189 1.28 -2.40 11.54
N PRO A 190 2.28 -1.86 10.81
CA PRO A 190 3.31 -2.65 10.19
C PRO A 190 4.48 -2.94 11.16
N ARG A 191 5.31 -3.91 10.78
CA ARG A 191 6.68 -4.10 11.26
C ARG A 191 7.55 -4.60 10.11
N ILE A 192 8.87 -4.56 10.28
CA ILE A 192 9.82 -5.15 9.34
C ILE A 192 10.50 -6.34 9.99
N VAL A 193 10.68 -7.40 9.21
CA VAL A 193 11.42 -8.60 9.60
C VAL A 193 12.68 -8.68 8.76
N SER A 194 13.82 -8.82 9.42
CA SER A 194 15.11 -9.16 8.79
C SER A 194 15.41 -10.62 9.11
N ALA A 195 15.43 -11.45 8.07
CA ALA A 195 15.70 -12.88 8.13
C ALA A 195 17.04 -13.20 7.44
N HIS A 196 17.64 -14.33 7.79
CA HIS A 196 18.89 -14.80 7.21
C HIS A 196 18.86 -16.31 6.95
N ASN A 197 19.45 -16.72 5.83
CA ASN A 197 19.68 -18.12 5.48
C ASN A 197 21.14 -18.30 5.04
N GLY A 198 21.97 -18.84 5.93
CA GLY A 198 23.41 -18.87 5.72
C GLY A 198 23.97 -17.47 5.52
N ASN A 199 24.52 -17.18 4.33
CA ASN A 199 25.12 -15.89 3.99
C ASN A 199 24.15 -14.92 3.29
N SER A 200 22.90 -15.31 3.05
CA SER A 200 21.89 -14.45 2.40
C SER A 200 20.98 -13.85 3.45
N GLY A 201 20.81 -12.53 3.41
CA GLY A 201 19.79 -11.82 4.18
C GLY A 201 18.57 -11.50 3.32
N HIS A 202 17.43 -11.29 3.96
CA HIS A 202 16.21 -10.77 3.32
C HIS A 202 15.41 -9.94 4.30
N ALA A 203 14.87 -8.82 3.84
CA ALA A 203 13.97 -7.97 4.62
C ALA A 203 12.58 -7.93 3.98
N TYR A 204 11.54 -7.98 4.82
CA TYR A 204 10.16 -7.86 4.37
C TYR A 204 9.28 -7.20 5.42
N ALA A 205 8.20 -6.57 4.97
CA ALA A 205 7.20 -6.01 5.85
C ALA A 205 6.20 -7.09 6.31
N GLU A 206 5.66 -6.92 7.51
CA GLU A 206 4.51 -7.66 8.01
C GLU A 206 3.44 -6.71 8.53
N LEU A 207 2.17 -7.11 8.44
CA LEU A 207 1.03 -6.37 8.96
C LEU A 207 0.36 -7.10 10.13
N TYR A 208 0.13 -6.39 11.24
CA TYR A 208 -0.68 -6.92 12.33
C TYR A 208 -2.15 -7.12 11.91
N LEU A 209 -2.65 -8.36 12.02
CA LEU A 209 -4.04 -8.71 11.73
C LEU A 209 -4.92 -8.76 12.99
N GLY A 210 -4.32 -8.86 14.18
CA GLY A 210 -5.04 -9.01 15.44
C GLY A 210 -4.51 -10.14 16.32
N ASP A 211 -5.19 -10.37 17.45
CA ASP A 211 -4.90 -11.42 18.43
C ASP A 211 -5.98 -12.51 18.49
N LYS A 212 -7.12 -12.31 17.83
CA LYS A 212 -8.23 -13.27 17.78
C LYS A 212 -8.21 -14.08 16.49
N LYS A 213 -8.00 -15.39 16.63
CA LYS A 213 -7.89 -16.32 15.49
C LYS A 213 -9.08 -16.26 14.52
N SER A 214 -10.30 -16.17 15.01
CA SER A 214 -11.51 -16.17 14.16
C SER A 214 -11.61 -14.93 13.28
N GLU A 215 -11.26 -13.75 13.80
CA GLU A 215 -11.21 -12.50 13.04
C GLU A 215 -10.10 -12.56 11.98
N VAL A 216 -8.92 -13.04 12.37
CA VAL A 216 -7.77 -13.23 11.47
C VAL A 216 -8.09 -14.21 10.33
N ASP A 217 -8.77 -15.32 10.61
CA ASP A 217 -9.15 -16.29 9.58
C ASP A 217 -10.14 -15.68 8.57
N ASN A 218 -11.02 -14.77 8.99
CA ASN A 218 -11.91 -14.05 8.07
C ASN A 218 -11.16 -13.08 7.16
N LEU A 219 -10.15 -12.38 7.69
CA LEU A 219 -9.27 -11.52 6.90
C LEU A 219 -8.48 -12.33 5.87
N ARG A 220 -7.90 -13.47 6.29
CA ARG A 220 -7.19 -14.40 5.41
C ARG A 220 -8.09 -14.96 4.31
N LYS A 221 -9.33 -15.31 4.61
CA LYS A 221 -10.33 -15.73 3.61
C LYS A 221 -10.65 -14.62 2.60
N THR A 222 -10.66 -13.37 3.05
CA THR A 222 -10.89 -12.21 2.16
C THR A 222 -9.74 -12.05 1.16
N ILE A 223 -8.49 -12.11 1.64
CA ILE A 223 -7.29 -12.10 0.79
C ILE A 223 -7.30 -13.32 -0.16
N SER A 224 -7.51 -14.52 0.37
CA SER A 224 -7.57 -15.76 -0.40
C SER A 224 -8.58 -15.69 -1.54
N ARG A 225 -9.79 -15.17 -1.30
CA ARG A 225 -10.81 -14.96 -2.35
C ARG A 225 -10.36 -13.95 -3.39
N ARG A 226 -9.75 -12.83 -2.99
CA ARG A 226 -9.31 -11.77 -3.90
C ARG A 226 -8.25 -12.28 -4.88
N TYR A 227 -7.30 -13.06 -4.40
CA TYR A 227 -6.17 -13.54 -5.20
C TYR A 227 -6.34 -14.97 -5.75
N GLY A 228 -7.44 -15.66 -5.41
CA GLY A 228 -7.68 -17.03 -5.87
C GLY A 228 -6.70 -18.06 -5.29
N VAL A 229 -6.15 -17.81 -4.10
CA VAL A 229 -5.10 -18.65 -3.49
C VAL A 229 -5.64 -19.55 -2.38
N LYS A 230 -5.08 -20.75 -2.25
CA LYS A 230 -5.53 -21.75 -1.25
C LYS A 230 -5.15 -21.41 0.19
N SER A 231 -4.05 -20.69 0.37
CA SER A 231 -3.50 -20.35 1.68
C SER A 231 -2.93 -18.93 1.69
N VAL A 232 -3.09 -18.28 2.85
CA VAL A 232 -2.50 -16.98 3.18
C VAL A 232 -1.69 -17.21 4.44
N HIS A 233 -0.36 -17.09 4.35
CA HIS A 233 0.56 -17.34 5.45
C HIS A 233 0.55 -16.17 6.44
N CYS A 234 0.64 -16.52 7.73
CA CYS A 234 0.79 -15.55 8.80
C CYS A 234 1.83 -16.05 9.78
N HIS A 235 2.67 -15.14 10.24
CA HIS A 235 3.58 -15.36 11.33
C HIS A 235 2.80 -15.20 12.64
N THR A 236 3.00 -16.17 13.52
CA THR A 236 2.47 -16.15 14.87
C THR A 236 3.58 -15.72 15.82
N SER A 237 3.39 -14.62 16.55
CA SER A 237 4.26 -14.23 17.67
C SER A 237 3.47 -14.18 18.97
N SER A 238 4.15 -14.16 20.12
CA SER A 238 3.52 -13.98 21.43
C SER A 238 3.95 -12.66 22.05
N ALA A 239 2.98 -11.82 22.44
CA ALA A 239 3.23 -10.59 23.17
C ALA A 239 2.25 -10.46 24.33
N ASN A 240 2.75 -10.19 25.53
CA ASN A 240 1.94 -10.02 26.75
C ASN A 240 1.00 -11.21 27.02
N GLY A 241 1.48 -12.43 26.77
CA GLY A 241 0.70 -13.66 26.94
C GLY A 241 -0.42 -13.87 25.92
N LYS A 242 -0.53 -13.00 24.90
CA LYS A 242 -1.48 -13.14 23.80
C LYS A 242 -0.78 -13.49 22.50
N LYS A 243 -1.44 -14.36 21.73
CA LYS A 243 -1.03 -14.72 20.38
C LYS A 243 -1.32 -13.55 19.44
N GLN A 244 -0.36 -13.19 18.61
CA GLN A 244 -0.48 -12.15 17.60
C GLN A 244 -0.29 -12.76 16.22
N TYR A 245 -1.05 -12.27 15.25
CA TYR A 245 -1.01 -12.75 13.87
C TYR A 245 -0.53 -11.65 12.94
N TRP A 246 0.48 -11.96 12.15
CA TRP A 246 1.17 -11.03 11.27
C TRP A 246 1.13 -11.54 9.83
N LEU A 247 0.55 -10.76 8.92
CA LEU A 247 0.46 -11.06 7.50
C LEU A 247 1.80 -10.76 6.81
N ASN A 248 2.34 -11.72 6.06
CA ASN A 248 3.51 -11.48 5.23
C ASN A 248 3.18 -10.50 4.09
N LEU A 249 3.96 -9.42 3.94
CA LEU A 249 3.84 -8.46 2.82
C LEU A 249 5.11 -8.45 1.95
N ASP A 250 5.89 -9.51 1.97
CA ASP A 250 7.03 -9.71 1.07
C ASP A 250 6.60 -9.67 -0.40
N TRP A 251 7.43 -9.03 -1.24
CA TRP A 251 7.25 -8.91 -2.68
C TRP A 251 7.73 -10.14 -3.46
N SER A 252 8.33 -11.11 -2.77
CA SER A 252 8.69 -12.41 -3.37
C SER A 252 7.48 -13.24 -3.84
N ALA A 253 6.27 -12.89 -3.38
CA ALA A 253 5.01 -13.44 -3.87
C ALA A 253 4.21 -12.39 -4.65
N ASN A 254 3.26 -12.82 -5.47
CA ASN A 254 2.36 -11.93 -6.21
C ASN A 254 1.06 -11.61 -5.45
N HIS A 255 1.02 -11.90 -4.14
CA HIS A 255 -0.12 -11.63 -3.27
C HIS A 255 0.33 -11.47 -1.80
N PRO A 256 -0.41 -10.70 -0.98
CA PRO A 256 -0.21 -10.69 0.47
C PRO A 256 -0.37 -12.09 1.07
N GLY A 257 0.49 -12.41 2.05
CA GLY A 257 0.52 -13.70 2.72
C GLY A 257 1.11 -14.82 1.87
N GLY A 258 2.04 -14.50 0.97
CA GLY A 258 2.92 -15.48 0.35
C GLY A 258 3.79 -16.23 1.36
N SER A 259 4.48 -17.28 0.90
CA SER A 259 5.40 -18.04 1.73
C SER A 259 6.50 -17.16 2.31
N PHE A 260 6.94 -17.48 3.53
CA PHE A 260 8.03 -16.76 4.17
C PHE A 260 9.38 -17.15 3.59
N TYR A 261 10.31 -16.19 3.62
CA TYR A 261 11.72 -16.45 3.36
C TYR A 261 12.25 -17.52 4.34
N LYS A 262 12.96 -18.51 3.81
CA LYS A 262 13.55 -19.58 4.63
C LYS A 262 14.57 -18.96 5.59
N ASN A 263 14.46 -19.23 6.88
CA ASN A 263 15.34 -18.64 7.90
C ASN A 263 16.11 -19.73 8.64
N SER A 264 17.42 -19.55 8.80
CA SER A 264 18.28 -20.39 9.63
C SER A 264 18.58 -19.67 10.94
N GLY A 265 17.69 -19.79 11.93
CA GLY A 265 17.88 -19.24 13.29
C GLY A 265 16.80 -18.26 13.74
N GLU A 266 17.22 -17.19 14.42
CA GLU A 266 16.34 -16.12 14.87
C GLU A 266 16.19 -15.03 13.80
N ILE A 267 14.98 -14.52 13.66
CA ILE A 267 14.70 -13.30 12.89
C ILE A 267 14.87 -12.06 13.78
N LEU A 268 15.20 -10.93 13.18
CA LEU A 268 15.16 -9.62 13.82
C LEU A 268 13.87 -8.92 13.42
N ILE A 269 13.03 -8.59 14.41
CA ILE A 269 11.78 -7.86 14.22
C ILE A 269 11.99 -6.40 14.62
N ILE A 270 11.59 -5.48 13.75
CA ILE A 270 11.82 -4.04 13.87
C ILE A 270 10.49 -3.32 13.74
N TYR A 271 10.13 -2.51 14.74
CA TYR A 271 8.91 -1.71 14.74
C TYR A 271 9.19 -0.27 14.30
N PRO A 272 8.21 0.44 13.69
CA PRO A 272 8.37 1.85 13.31
C PRO A 272 8.76 2.79 14.46
N ASN A 273 8.44 2.43 15.71
CA ASN A 273 8.82 3.20 16.89
C ASN A 273 10.26 2.95 17.38
N GLY A 274 11.07 2.20 16.62
CA GLY A 274 12.46 1.88 16.95
C GLY A 274 12.64 0.72 17.93
N LYS A 275 11.56 0.14 18.47
CA LYS A 275 11.67 -1.11 19.26
C LYS A 275 12.04 -2.26 18.33
N TYR A 276 12.89 -3.16 18.82
CA TYR A 276 13.28 -4.36 18.10
C TYR A 276 13.54 -5.51 19.07
N TYR A 277 13.43 -6.74 18.59
CA TYR A 277 13.82 -7.96 19.33
C TYR A 277 14.09 -9.11 18.37
N ARG A 278 14.76 -10.16 18.88
CA ARG A 278 14.95 -11.42 18.16
C ARG A 278 13.90 -12.44 18.58
N GLU A 279 13.47 -13.26 17.62
CA GLU A 279 12.50 -14.33 17.85
C GLU A 279 12.90 -15.56 17.02
N ASN A 280 12.74 -16.76 17.60
CA ASN A 280 12.89 -18.00 16.84
C ASN A 280 11.72 -18.14 15.86
N PHE A 281 12.03 -18.14 14.56
CA PHE A 281 10.99 -18.17 13.53
C PHE A 281 10.66 -19.61 13.14
N ASN A 282 9.50 -20.10 13.62
CA ASN A 282 8.89 -21.31 13.11
C ASN A 282 7.80 -20.93 12.09
N SER A 283 8.13 -20.99 10.79
CA SER A 283 7.10 -20.94 9.75
C SER A 283 6.29 -22.23 9.79
N ASN A 284 5.02 -22.17 10.18
CA ASN A 284 4.05 -23.23 9.92
C ASN A 284 3.57 -23.18 8.47
#